data_AF-A0A2E5EJX2-F1
#
_entry.id   AF-A0A2E5EJX2-F1
#
_cell.length_a   1.000
_cell.length_b   1.000
_cell.length_c   1.000
_cell.angle_alpha   90.00
_cell.angle_beta   90.00
_cell.angle_gamma   90.00
#
_symmetry.space_group_name_H-M   'P 1'
#
loop_
_entity.id
_entity.type
_entity.pdbx_description
1 polymer ?
#
loop_
_entity_poly.entity_id
_entity_poly.type
_entity_poly.pdbx_seq_one_letter_code
_entity_poly.pdbx_strand_id
1 'polypeptide(L)'
;MEEVQAIEVYGISIDARAGALLDTVMSYAGSGSAHQCEQANVALEKLGKLGATTALHHMVKSFSGSGSGHQCQLARRALELI
;
A
#
# COMPACT_ATOMS: atom_id res chain seq x y z
N MET A 1 5.37 18.05 19.13
CA MET A 1 5.20 18.05 17.67
C MET A 1 5.99 16.85 17.17
N GLU A 2 5.34 15.71 16.91
CA GLU A 2 6.02 14.59 16.26
C GLU A 2 6.30 15.03 14.82
N GLU A 3 7.57 15.30 14.50
CA GLU A 3 8.02 15.50 13.12
C GLU A 3 7.72 14.23 12.33
N VAL A 4 6.67 14.26 11.53
CA VAL A 4 6.39 13.17 10.62
C VAL A 4 7.39 13.31 9.48
N GLN A 5 8.47 12.52 9.55
CA GLN A 5 9.49 12.50 8.51
C GLN A 5 8.90 11.87 7.26
N ALA A 6 8.54 12.73 6.30
CA ALA A 6 8.22 12.32 4.95
C ALA A 6 9.51 11.83 4.29
N ILE A 7 9.50 10.57 3.86
CA ILE A 7 10.56 9.93 3.09
C ILE A 7 10.10 9.77 1.64
N GLU A 8 11.05 9.67 0.73
CA GLU A 8 10.77 9.39 -0.67
C GLU A 8 10.81 7.87 -0.89
N VAL A 9 9.66 7.28 -1.26
CA VAL A 9 9.52 5.83 -1.51
C VAL A 9 8.89 5.67 -2.88
N TYR A 10 9.49 4.89 -3.78
CA TYR A 10 9.03 4.71 -5.17
C TYR A 10 8.81 6.04 -5.93
N GLY A 11 9.54 7.11 -5.57
CA GLY A 11 9.40 8.43 -6.19
C GLY A 11 8.19 9.25 -5.71
N ILE A 12 7.57 8.87 -4.60
CA ILE A 12 6.53 9.66 -3.91
C ILE A 12 6.97 10.03 -2.50
N SER A 13 6.66 11.26 -2.07
CA SER A 13 6.87 11.69 -0.68
C SER A 13 5.73 11.20 0.21
N ILE A 14 6.05 10.32 1.15
CA ILE A 14 5.11 9.74 2.11
C ILE A 14 5.75 9.58 3.48
N ASP A 15 4.95 9.52 4.54
CA ASP A 15 5.47 9.31 5.89
C ASP A 15 6.28 8.01 5.99
N ALA A 16 7.36 8.00 6.78
CA ALA A 16 8.18 6.79 6.98
C ALA A 16 7.35 5.55 7.39
N ARG A 17 6.31 5.76 8.21
CA ARG A 17 5.36 4.72 8.59
C ARG A 17 4.55 4.21 7.40
N ALA A 18 4.08 5.11 6.54
CA ALA A 18 3.37 4.76 5.31
C ALA A 18 4.30 4.06 4.32
N GLY A 19 5.57 4.48 4.22
CA GLY A 19 6.58 3.83 3.40
C GLY A 19 6.78 2.36 3.74
N ALA A 20 6.96 2.04 5.02
CA ALA A 20 7.11 0.66 5.48
C ALA A 20 5.86 -0.20 5.19
N LEU A 21 4.67 0.37 5.36
CA LEU A 21 3.41 -0.33 5.05
C LEU A 21 3.24 -0.55 3.55
N LEU A 22 3.54 0.47 2.73
CA LEU A 22 3.48 0.38 1.27
C LEU A 22 4.43 -0.71 0.75
N ASP A 23 5.66 -0.75 1.25
CA ASP A 23 6.63 -1.79 0.90
C ASP A 23 6.13 -3.20 1.26
N THR A 24 5.50 -3.33 2.44
CA THR A 24 4.89 -4.59 2.88
C THR A 24 3.78 -5.03 1.91
N VAL A 25 2.91 -4.12 1.50
CA VAL A 25 1.83 -4.44 0.56
C VAL A 25 2.41 -4.83 -0.80
N MET A 26 3.37 -4.07 -1.32
CA MET A 26 4.00 -4.33 -2.63
C MET A 26 4.74 -5.67 -2.65
N SER A 27 5.46 -6.00 -1.58
CA SER A 27 6.17 -7.27 -1.42
C SER A 27 5.23 -8.47 -1.34
N TYR A 28 4.08 -8.33 -0.66
CA TYR A 28 3.17 -9.45 -0.41
C TYR A 28 2.05 -9.61 -1.44
N ALA A 29 1.72 -8.57 -2.21
CA ALA A 29 0.65 -8.63 -3.21
C ALA A 29 0.88 -9.68 -4.32
N GLY A 30 2.12 -10.11 -4.54
CA GLY A 30 2.50 -11.12 -5.53
C GLY A 30 2.82 -12.50 -4.94
N SER A 31 2.81 -12.67 -3.63
CA SER A 31 3.46 -13.82 -2.98
C SER A 31 2.65 -15.12 -3.00
N GLY A 32 1.40 -15.10 -3.51
CA GLY A 32 0.53 -16.27 -3.66
C GLY A 32 0.06 -16.93 -2.35
N SER A 33 0.71 -16.64 -1.22
CA SER A 33 0.36 -17.17 0.10
C SER A 33 -0.79 -16.38 0.73
N ALA A 34 -1.81 -17.09 1.19
CA ALA A 34 -2.96 -16.49 1.88
C ALA A 34 -2.54 -15.63 3.09
N HIS A 35 -1.57 -16.10 3.89
CA HIS A 35 -1.05 -15.36 5.05
C HIS A 35 -0.43 -14.01 4.67
N GLN A 36 0.33 -13.97 3.58
CA GLN A 36 0.97 -12.74 3.10
C GLN A 36 -0.06 -11.80 2.49
N CYS A 37 -1.06 -12.33 1.79
CA CYS A 37 -2.18 -11.55 1.28
C CYS A 37 -3.01 -10.91 2.40
N GLU A 38 -3.17 -11.61 3.52
CA GLU A 38 -3.80 -11.05 4.72
C GLU A 38 -2.95 -9.95 5.35
N GLN A 39 -1.63 -10.14 5.46
CA GLN A 39 -0.73 -9.07 5.92
C GLN A 39 -0.76 -7.83 5.01
N ALA A 40 -0.82 -8.01 3.69
CA ALA A 40 -1.00 -6.92 2.74
C ALA A 40 -2.30 -6.16 2.99
N ASN A 41 -3.41 -6.87 3.24
CA ASN A 41 -4.68 -6.24 3.57
C ASN A 41 -4.63 -5.46 4.89
N VAL A 42 -4.00 -6.01 5.93
CA VAL A 42 -3.83 -5.29 7.21
C VAL A 42 -2.97 -4.04 7.04
N ALA A 43 -1.90 -4.12 6.25
CA ALA A 43 -1.04 -2.98 5.97
C ALA A 43 -1.78 -1.88 5.18
N LEU A 44 -2.62 -2.28 4.22
CA LEU A 44 -3.50 -1.39 3.46
C LEU A 44 -4.48 -0.63 4.37
N GLU A 45 -5.16 -1.31 5.28
CA GLU A 45 -6.07 -0.66 6.22
C GLU A 45 -5.35 0.34 7.13
N LYS A 46 -4.11 0.03 7.53
CA LYS A 46 -3.28 0.96 8.30
C LYS A 46 -2.89 2.19 7.47
N LEU A 47 -2.60 2.03 6.18
CA LEU A 47 -2.35 3.15 5.26
C LEU A 47 -3.56 4.09 5.16
N GLY A 48 -4.76 3.51 5.00
CA GLY A 48 -6.01 4.28 5.00
C GLY A 48 -6.23 5.05 6.30
N LYS A 49 -6.00 4.40 7.46
CA LYS A 49 -6.11 5.04 8.78
C LYS A 49 -5.09 6.15 9.01
N LEU A 50 -3.91 6.05 8.40
CA LEU A 50 -2.88 7.09 8.45
C LEU A 50 -3.18 8.27 7.51
N GLY A 51 -4.20 8.17 6.64
CA GLY A 51 -4.47 9.18 5.62
C GLY A 51 -3.40 9.21 4.53
N ALA A 52 -2.69 8.10 4.31
CA ALA A 52 -1.60 8.00 3.34
C ALA A 52 -2.12 7.83 1.90
N THR A 53 -2.93 8.78 1.43
CA THR A 53 -3.59 8.76 0.12
C THR A 53 -2.59 8.66 -1.03
N THR A 54 -1.43 9.32 -0.95
CA THR A 54 -0.37 9.23 -1.96
C THR A 54 0.16 7.79 -2.11
N ALA A 55 0.38 7.09 -0.99
CA ALA A 55 0.83 5.70 -0.99
C ALA A 55 -0.23 4.78 -1.62
N LEU A 56 -1.50 4.97 -1.25
CA LEU A 56 -2.62 4.22 -1.82
C LEU A 56 -2.74 4.47 -3.33
N HIS A 57 -2.63 5.72 -3.78
CA HIS A 57 -2.67 6.08 -5.21
C HIS A 57 -1.55 5.39 -6.01
N HIS A 58 -0.32 5.43 -5.49
CA HIS A 58 0.82 4.77 -6.13
C HIS A 58 0.63 3.25 -6.19
N MET A 59 0.12 2.65 -5.13
CA MET A 59 -0.17 1.23 -5.06
C MET A 59 -1.23 0.82 -6.10
N VAL A 60 -2.33 1.57 -6.20
CA VAL A 60 -3.37 1.36 -7.21
C VAL A 60 -2.78 1.46 -8.61
N LYS A 61 -1.97 2.48 -8.88
CA LYS A 61 -1.30 2.65 -10.18
C LYS A 61 -0.39 1.48 -10.51
N SER A 62 0.35 0.97 -9.53
CA SER A 62 1.27 -0.16 -9.69
C SER A 62 0.53 -1.47 -9.99
N PHE A 63 -0.59 -1.71 -9.30
CA PHE A 63 -1.35 -2.95 -9.44
C PHE A 63 -2.40 -2.92 -10.55
N SER A 64 -2.89 -1.75 -10.97
CA SER A 64 -3.86 -1.62 -12.05
C SER A 64 -3.32 -2.13 -13.41
N GLY A 65 -2.00 -2.24 -13.56
CA GLY A 65 -1.35 -2.85 -14.72
C GLY A 65 -0.98 -4.33 -14.54
N SER A 66 -1.20 -4.89 -13.34
CA SER A 66 -0.74 -6.24 -13.01
C SER A 66 -1.90 -7.24 -13.15
N GLY A 67 -1.74 -8.24 -14.02
CA GLY A 67 -2.78 -9.22 -14.37
C GLY A 67 -3.15 -10.22 -13.26
N SER A 68 -2.63 -10.07 -12.04
CA SER A 68 -2.91 -10.98 -10.94
C SER A 68 -4.17 -10.54 -10.19
N GLY A 69 -5.16 -11.43 -10.07
CA GLY A 69 -6.43 -11.14 -9.41
C GLY A 69 -6.30 -10.58 -7.98
N HIS A 70 -5.29 -11.03 -7.21
CA HIS A 70 -5.01 -10.50 -5.87
C HIS A 70 -4.53 -9.05 -5.87
N GLN A 71 -3.68 -8.67 -6.81
CA GLN A 71 -3.18 -7.30 -6.93
C GLN A 71 -4.32 -6.35 -7.29
N CYS A 72 -5.21 -6.76 -8.20
CA CYS A 72 -6.44 -6.04 -8.51
C CYS A 72 -7.37 -5.88 -7.30
N GLN A 73 -7.53 -6.91 -6.47
CA GLN A 73 -8.34 -6.81 -5.24
C GLN A 73 -7.75 -5.82 -4.23
N LEU A 74 -6.44 -5.85 -4.02
CA LEU A 74 -5.74 -4.89 -3.14
C LEU A 74 -5.86 -3.46 -3.68
N ALA A 75 -5.67 -3.26 -4.99
CA ALA A 75 -5.86 -1.97 -5.64
C ALA A 75 -7.28 -1.44 -5.44
N ARG A 76 -8.29 -2.30 -5.66
CA ARG A 76 -9.69 -1.92 -5.48
C ARG A 76 -10.00 -1.51 -4.05
N ARG A 77 -9.49 -2.24 -3.06
CA ARG A 77 -9.62 -1.85 -1.64
C ARG A 77 -8.87 -0.55 -1.32
N ALA A 78 -7.69 -0.30 -1.90
CA ALA A 78 -7.00 0.98 -1.72
C ALA A 78 -7.85 2.15 -2.19
N LEU A 79 -8.53 2.01 -3.35
CA LEU A 79 -9.43 3.03 -3.88
C LEU A 79 -10.62 3.31 -2.95
N GLU A 80 -11.12 2.32 -2.20
CA GLU A 80 -12.18 2.52 -1.23
C GLU A 80 -11.72 3.26 0.04
N LEU A 81 -10.41 3.37 0.26
CA LEU A 81 -9.78 4.02 1.41
C LEU A 81 -9.22 5.42 1.07
N ILE A 82 -9.30 5.85 -0.19
CA ILE A 82 -8.90 7.17 -0.69
C ILE A 82 -10.12 8.10 -0.68
#